data_AF-A0AA36Y5L6-F1
#
_entry.id   AF-A0AA36Y5L6-F1
#
_cell.length_a   1.000
_cell.length_b   1.000
_cell.length_c   1.000
_cell.angle_alpha   90.00
_cell.angle_beta   90.00
_cell.angle_gamma   90.00
#
_symmetry.space_group_name_H-M   'P 1'
#
loop_
_entity.id
_entity.type
_entity.pdbx_description
1 polymer ?
#
loop_
_entity_poly.entity_id
_entity_poly.type
_entity_poly.pdbx_seq_one_letter_code
_entity_poly.pdbx_strand_id
1 'polypeptide(L)'
;MDDFVKDYYALPSAGERLRFLEHAEQELPRPENEKVLCALLKKLLHARFGAHPARPHATDAFLAAFLSLRVTFQRDSGFLSRGKQKAEVLRTFAALLLPDFLIEPFSNNPAYPALLRAEWADFADTLFRTCLRDPAYRTRVFGLLPMSDEMTADRIRGEVRQLFRELPARFSLQRETAPLLSVMEERLAAVIGS
;
A
#
# COMPACT_ATOMS: atom_id res chain seq x y z
N MET A 1 12.55 -14.33 4.27
CA MET A 1 11.90 -14.04 2.98
C MET A 1 12.79 -14.69 1.92
N ASP A 2 12.20 -15.38 0.95
CA ASP A 2 12.91 -16.01 -0.17
C ASP A 2 13.77 -14.97 -0.92
N ASP A 3 14.99 -15.33 -1.33
CA ASP A 3 15.92 -14.43 -2.03
C ASP A 3 15.28 -13.87 -3.32
N PHE A 4 14.47 -14.67 -4.02
CA PHE A 4 13.75 -14.22 -5.21
C PHE A 4 12.79 -13.06 -4.93
N VAL A 5 12.07 -13.11 -3.80
CA VAL A 5 11.12 -12.06 -3.40
C VAL A 5 11.87 -10.81 -2.93
N LYS A 6 13.00 -10.99 -2.25
CA LYS A 6 13.86 -9.89 -1.82
C LYS A 6 14.42 -9.13 -3.04
N ASP A 7 14.92 -9.86 -4.03
CA ASP A 7 15.46 -9.28 -5.26
C ASP A 7 14.37 -8.54 -6.05
N TYR A 8 13.16 -9.09 -6.11
CA TYR A 8 12.00 -8.43 -6.72
C TYR A 8 11.71 -7.05 -6.08
N TYR A 9 11.64 -6.96 -4.74
CA TYR A 9 11.35 -5.69 -4.07
C TYR A 9 12.55 -4.74 -3.99
N ALA A 10 13.77 -5.20 -4.28
CA ALA A 10 14.94 -4.33 -4.42
C ALA A 10 14.87 -3.46 -5.69
N LEU A 11 14.07 -3.85 -6.68
CA LEU A 11 13.88 -3.10 -7.93
C LEU A 11 13.00 -1.87 -7.69
N PRO A 12 13.45 -0.67 -8.10
CA PRO A 12 12.80 0.58 -7.71
C PRO A 12 11.54 0.92 -8.51
N SER A 13 11.37 0.38 -9.72
CA SER A 13 10.20 0.67 -10.56
C SER A 13 9.37 -0.57 -10.90
N ALA A 14 8.07 -0.36 -11.09
CA ALA A 14 7.13 -1.39 -11.54
C ALA A 14 7.53 -2.00 -12.91
N GLY A 15 8.17 -1.21 -13.78
CA GLY A 15 8.68 -1.68 -15.06
C GLY A 15 9.90 -2.61 -14.94
N GLU A 16 10.82 -2.34 -14.01
CA GLU A 16 11.95 -3.24 -13.72
C GLU A 16 11.47 -4.54 -13.09
N ARG A 17 10.51 -4.45 -12.15
CA ARG A 17 9.84 -5.60 -11.54
C ARG A 17 9.17 -6.48 -12.58
N LEU A 18 8.46 -5.90 -13.55
CA LEU A 18 7.85 -6.67 -14.64
C LEU A 18 8.91 -7.42 -15.46
N ARG A 19 9.98 -6.73 -15.89
CA ARG A 19 11.06 -7.36 -16.66
C ARG A 19 11.75 -8.47 -15.91
N PHE A 20 11.96 -8.30 -14.60
CA PHE A 20 12.52 -9.34 -13.73
C PHE A 20 11.64 -10.60 -13.72
N LEU A 21 10.32 -10.43 -13.57
CA LEU A 21 9.37 -11.55 -13.60
C LEU A 21 9.30 -12.20 -14.99
N GLU A 22 9.29 -11.41 -16.07
CA GLU A 22 9.28 -11.94 -17.45
C GLU A 22 10.56 -12.71 -17.79
N HIS A 23 11.71 -12.25 -17.31
CA HIS A 23 12.97 -12.97 -17.44
C HIS A 23 12.94 -14.29 -16.64
N ALA A 24 12.41 -14.23 -15.42
CA ALA A 24 12.26 -15.41 -14.57
C ALA A 24 11.35 -16.49 -15.19
N GLU A 25 10.33 -16.10 -15.95
CA GLU A 25 9.47 -17.02 -16.70
C GLU A 25 10.19 -17.73 -17.87
N GLN A 26 11.24 -17.12 -18.43
CA GLN A 26 11.98 -17.64 -19.57
C GLN A 26 13.14 -18.57 -19.18
N GLU A 27 13.71 -18.40 -17.99
CA GLU A 27 14.80 -19.24 -17.50
C GLU A 27 14.31 -20.64 -17.10
N LEU A 28 14.83 -21.66 -17.78
CA LEU A 28 14.56 -23.07 -17.48
C LEU A 28 15.87 -23.84 -17.21
N PRO A 29 15.89 -24.80 -16.25
CA PRO A 29 14.78 -25.19 -15.36
C PRO A 29 14.73 -24.36 -14.06
N ARG A 30 13.53 -23.90 -13.69
CA ARG A 30 13.28 -23.15 -12.43
C ARG A 30 12.52 -24.01 -11.41
N PRO A 31 12.84 -23.91 -10.10
CA PRO A 31 12.09 -24.58 -9.04
C PRO A 31 10.58 -24.25 -9.05
N GLU A 32 9.73 -25.22 -8.72
CA GLU A 32 8.27 -25.05 -8.79
C GLU A 32 7.75 -23.96 -7.83
N ASN A 33 8.37 -23.82 -6.65
CA ASN A 33 8.07 -22.74 -5.70
C ASN A 33 8.29 -21.36 -6.33
N GLU A 34 9.40 -21.15 -7.05
CA GLU A 34 9.68 -19.86 -7.68
C GLU A 34 8.71 -19.55 -8.82
N LYS A 35 8.27 -20.56 -9.59
CA LYS A 35 7.23 -20.35 -10.61
C LYS A 35 5.93 -19.84 -9.99
N VAL A 36 5.53 -20.45 -8.87
CA VAL A 36 4.35 -20.03 -8.10
C VAL A 36 4.52 -18.61 -7.58
N LEU A 37 5.67 -18.28 -6.98
CA LEU A 37 5.97 -16.93 -6.49
C LEU A 37 5.95 -15.90 -7.62
N CYS A 38 6.57 -16.22 -8.76
CA CYS A 38 6.59 -15.37 -9.95
C CYS A 38 5.17 -15.05 -10.44
N ALA A 39 4.31 -16.06 -10.55
CA ALA A 39 2.92 -15.86 -10.96
C ALA A 39 2.13 -14.98 -9.98
N LEU A 40 2.31 -15.18 -8.66
CA LEU A 40 1.64 -14.38 -7.63
C LEU A 40 2.13 -12.93 -7.62
N LEU A 41 3.44 -12.71 -7.70
CA LEU A 41 4.05 -11.38 -7.77
C LEU A 41 3.60 -10.64 -9.02
N LYS A 42 3.55 -11.32 -10.18
CA LYS A 42 3.02 -10.73 -11.42
C LYS A 42 1.56 -10.31 -11.24
N LYS A 43 0.73 -11.15 -10.61
CA LYS A 43 -0.67 -10.81 -10.34
C LYS A 43 -0.80 -9.59 -9.41
N LEU A 44 -0.03 -9.53 -8.32
CA LEU A 44 0.03 -8.38 -7.40
C LEU A 44 0.48 -7.10 -8.10
N LEU A 45 1.54 -7.17 -8.91
CA LEU A 45 2.06 -6.04 -9.67
C LEU A 45 0.98 -5.44 -10.59
N HIS A 46 0.23 -6.30 -11.29
CA HIS A 46 -0.84 -5.85 -12.18
C HIS A 46 -2.04 -5.29 -11.41
N ALA A 47 -2.35 -5.83 -10.23
CA ALA A 47 -3.40 -5.30 -9.38
C ALA A 47 -3.06 -3.89 -8.85
N ARG A 48 -1.78 -3.63 -8.55
CA ARG A 48 -1.32 -2.33 -8.05
C ARG A 48 -1.09 -1.30 -9.14
N PHE A 49 -0.42 -1.67 -10.23
CA PHE A 49 0.01 -0.71 -11.28
C PHE A 49 -0.80 -0.81 -12.58
N GLY A 50 -1.81 -1.67 -12.62
CA GLY A 50 -2.64 -1.93 -13.79
C GLY A 50 -1.99 -2.82 -14.83
N ALA A 51 -2.64 -2.96 -15.99
CA ALA A 51 -2.23 -3.87 -17.06
C ALA A 51 -0.90 -3.49 -17.75
N HIS A 52 -0.40 -2.27 -17.55
CA HIS A 52 0.84 -1.81 -18.18
C HIS A 52 1.76 -1.09 -17.17
N PRO A 53 2.35 -1.82 -16.20
CA PRO A 53 3.16 -1.24 -15.13
C PRO A 53 4.39 -0.45 -15.60
N ALA A 54 4.87 -0.72 -16.81
CA ALA A 54 6.04 -0.05 -17.41
C ALA A 54 5.72 1.29 -18.08
N ARG A 55 4.45 1.70 -18.19
CA ARG A 55 4.10 2.98 -18.81
C ARG A 55 4.56 4.16 -17.94
N PRO A 56 5.10 5.24 -18.54
CA PRO A 56 5.26 6.50 -17.84
C PRO A 56 3.93 6.92 -17.22
N HIS A 57 3.94 7.29 -15.94
CA HIS A 57 2.75 7.66 -15.17
C HIS A 57 1.72 6.54 -14.93
N ALA A 58 2.13 5.27 -14.95
CA ALA A 58 1.29 4.19 -14.43
C ALA A 58 0.79 4.57 -13.03
N THR A 59 -0.53 4.58 -12.85
CA THR A 59 -1.14 4.98 -11.58
C THR A 59 -0.97 3.86 -10.56
N ASP A 60 -0.29 4.15 -9.46
CA ASP A 60 -0.26 3.27 -8.29
C ASP A 60 -1.65 3.29 -7.62
N ALA A 61 -2.39 2.19 -7.77
CA ALA A 61 -3.73 2.03 -7.22
C ALA A 61 -3.76 2.12 -5.69
N PHE A 62 -2.69 1.71 -5.00
CA PHE A 62 -2.61 1.81 -3.54
C PHE A 62 -2.43 3.28 -3.12
N LEU A 63 -1.60 4.03 -3.83
CA LEU A 63 -1.45 5.47 -3.60
C LEU A 63 -2.75 6.23 -3.90
N ALA A 64 -3.40 5.92 -5.03
CA ALA A 64 -4.69 6.49 -5.38
C ALA A 64 -5.77 6.18 -4.33
N ALA A 65 -5.78 4.95 -3.81
CA ALA A 65 -6.66 4.52 -2.73
C ALA A 65 -6.39 5.30 -1.44
N PHE A 66 -5.12 5.41 -1.03
CA PHE A 66 -4.72 6.19 0.14
C PHE A 66 -5.17 7.65 0.05
N LEU A 67 -4.93 8.32 -1.08
CA LEU A 67 -5.39 9.69 -1.31
C LEU A 67 -6.91 9.80 -1.28
N SER A 68 -7.62 8.80 -1.82
CA SER A 68 -9.08 8.75 -1.77
C SER A 68 -9.58 8.66 -0.32
N LEU A 69 -8.98 7.80 0.52
CA LEU A 69 -9.33 7.72 1.94
C LEU A 69 -9.12 9.05 2.67
N ARG A 70 -8.04 9.79 2.36
CA ARG A 70 -7.79 11.12 2.95
C ARG A 70 -8.92 12.09 2.65
N VAL A 71 -9.32 12.19 1.38
CA VAL A 71 -10.43 13.04 0.96
C VAL A 71 -11.73 12.59 1.64
N THR A 72 -11.98 11.29 1.70
CA THR A 72 -13.17 10.73 2.35
C THR A 72 -13.20 10.99 3.86
N PHE A 73 -12.05 10.99 4.54
CA PHE A 73 -11.95 11.26 5.98
C PHE A 73 -12.23 12.71 6.32
N GLN A 74 -11.68 13.64 5.52
CA GLN A 74 -11.84 15.10 5.69
C GLN A 74 -13.25 15.60 5.36
N ARG A 75 -14.01 14.85 4.55
CA ARG A 75 -15.38 15.22 4.19
C ARG A 75 -16.32 15.02 5.39
N ASP A 76 -16.81 16.12 5.95
CA ASP A 76 -17.91 16.11 6.91
C ASP A 76 -19.15 15.49 6.24
N SER A 77 -19.51 14.30 6.71
CA SER A 77 -20.56 13.50 6.10
C SER A 77 -21.75 13.49 7.04
N GLY A 78 -22.74 14.35 6.77
CA GLY A 78 -24.04 14.30 7.44
C GLY A 78 -24.72 12.94 7.23
N PHE A 79 -25.68 12.58 8.08
CA PHE A 79 -26.32 11.25 8.13
C PHE A 79 -26.77 10.70 6.75
N LEU A 80 -27.28 11.56 5.86
CA LEU A 80 -27.78 11.19 4.53
C LEU A 80 -26.68 10.74 3.54
N SER A 81 -25.42 11.11 3.79
CA SER A 81 -24.28 10.78 2.91
C SER A 81 -23.48 9.55 3.37
N ARG A 82 -23.78 9.02 4.57
CA ARG A 82 -23.02 7.93 5.21
C ARG A 82 -23.01 6.65 4.38
N GLY A 83 -24.11 6.32 3.71
CA GLY A 83 -24.17 5.14 2.83
C GLY A 83 -23.24 5.23 1.62
N LYS A 84 -23.20 6.40 0.95
CA LYS A 84 -22.28 6.67 -0.16
C LYS A 84 -20.83 6.65 0.31
N GLN A 85 -20.56 7.26 1.46
CA GLN A 85 -19.23 7.25 2.08
C GLN A 85 -18.77 5.81 2.37
N LYS A 86 -19.64 4.96 2.94
CA LYS A 86 -19.32 3.54 3.18
C LYS A 86 -18.95 2.85 1.86
N ALA A 87 -19.73 3.03 0.80
CA ALA A 87 -19.45 2.41 -0.50
C ALA A 87 -18.14 2.90 -1.14
N GLU A 88 -17.76 4.17 -0.95
CA GLU A 88 -16.45 4.70 -1.35
C GLU A 88 -15.32 4.02 -0.56
N VAL A 89 -15.46 3.92 0.76
CA VAL A 89 -14.46 3.27 1.64
C VAL A 89 -14.27 1.79 1.26
N LEU A 90 -15.36 1.04 1.06
CA LEU A 90 -15.30 -0.37 0.68
C LEU A 90 -14.59 -0.58 -0.67
N ARG A 91 -14.89 0.25 -1.67
CA ARG A 91 -14.19 0.21 -2.97
C ARG A 91 -12.70 0.49 -2.82
N THR A 92 -12.36 1.42 -1.93
CA THR A 92 -10.98 1.79 -1.66
C THR A 92 -10.22 0.68 -0.93
N PHE A 93 -10.87 -0.03 -0.02
CA PHE A 93 -10.31 -1.21 0.65
C PHE A 93 -10.11 -2.39 -0.30
N ALA A 94 -11.01 -2.60 -1.25
CA ALA A 94 -10.82 -3.57 -2.32
C ALA A 94 -9.61 -3.21 -3.20
N ALA A 95 -9.41 -1.93 -3.53
CA ALA A 95 -8.24 -1.46 -4.27
C ALA A 95 -6.92 -1.66 -3.52
N LEU A 96 -6.95 -1.68 -2.18
CA LEU A 96 -5.81 -2.03 -1.32
C LEU A 96 -5.65 -3.55 -1.14
N LEU A 97 -6.45 -4.35 -1.84
CA LEU A 97 -6.45 -5.81 -1.78
C LEU A 97 -6.71 -6.38 -0.37
N LEU A 98 -7.48 -5.67 0.46
CA LEU A 98 -7.93 -6.21 1.74
C LEU A 98 -8.86 -7.41 1.48
N PRO A 99 -8.52 -8.64 1.94
CA PRO A 99 -9.18 -9.87 1.50
C PRO A 99 -10.71 -9.88 1.65
N ASP A 100 -11.21 -9.35 2.76
CA ASP A 100 -12.65 -9.34 3.10
C ASP A 100 -13.49 -8.42 2.18
N PHE A 101 -12.85 -7.66 1.29
CA PHE A 101 -13.51 -6.73 0.36
C PHE A 101 -13.34 -7.12 -1.11
N LEU A 102 -12.69 -8.25 -1.38
CA LEU A 102 -12.57 -8.78 -2.74
C LEU A 102 -13.82 -9.58 -3.10
N ILE A 103 -14.28 -9.44 -4.35
CA ILE A 103 -15.40 -10.26 -4.88
C ILE A 103 -14.99 -11.74 -4.89
N GLU A 104 -13.75 -12.01 -5.28
CA GLU A 104 -13.15 -13.35 -5.28
C GLU A 104 -11.79 -13.30 -4.56
N PRO A 105 -11.39 -14.38 -3.85
CA PRO A 105 -10.07 -14.46 -3.26
C PRO A 105 -9.00 -14.20 -4.32
N PHE A 106 -8.07 -13.29 -4.03
CA PHE A 106 -7.00 -13.00 -4.97
C PHE A 106 -6.13 -14.23 -5.26
N SER A 107 -5.92 -15.09 -4.25
CA SER A 107 -5.28 -16.39 -4.40
C SER A 107 -5.53 -17.24 -3.16
N ASN A 108 -5.70 -18.55 -3.35
CA ASN A 108 -5.76 -19.54 -2.27
C ASN A 108 -4.38 -20.13 -1.94
N ASN A 109 -3.32 -19.68 -2.62
CA ASN A 109 -1.97 -20.17 -2.39
C ASN A 109 -1.47 -19.72 -0.99
N PRO A 110 -0.87 -20.61 -0.18
CA PRO A 110 -0.41 -20.28 1.16
C PRO A 110 0.69 -19.21 1.22
N ALA A 111 1.41 -18.97 0.12
CA ALA A 111 2.39 -17.88 0.04
C ALA A 111 1.75 -16.49 -0.11
N TYR A 112 0.48 -16.42 -0.56
CA TYR A 112 -0.18 -15.15 -0.89
C TYR A 112 -0.24 -14.16 0.27
N PRO A 113 -0.63 -14.53 1.51
CA PRO A 113 -0.70 -13.57 2.62
C PRO A 113 0.66 -12.91 2.93
N ALA A 114 1.75 -13.66 2.82
CA ALA A 114 3.10 -13.13 3.03
C ALA A 114 3.53 -12.17 1.91
N LEU A 115 3.19 -12.49 0.66
CA LEU A 115 3.45 -11.62 -0.50
C LEU A 115 2.61 -10.34 -0.45
N LEU A 116 1.33 -10.43 -0.07
CA LEU A 116 0.48 -9.25 0.11
C LEU A 116 1.03 -8.33 1.21
N ARG A 117 1.50 -8.91 2.33
CA ARG A 117 2.16 -8.14 3.38
C ARG A 117 3.42 -7.43 2.86
N ALA A 118 4.22 -8.10 2.03
CA ALA A 118 5.40 -7.51 1.39
C ALA A 118 5.03 -6.37 0.42
N GLU A 119 3.96 -6.53 -0.35
CA GLU A 119 3.46 -5.50 -1.25
C GLU A 119 2.97 -4.25 -0.49
N TRP A 120 2.27 -4.44 0.63
CA TRP A 120 1.90 -3.34 1.53
C TRP A 120 3.12 -2.67 2.18
N ALA A 121 4.16 -3.44 2.51
CA ALA A 121 5.38 -2.90 3.07
C ALA A 121 6.11 -2.01 2.06
N ASP A 122 6.25 -2.47 0.82
CA ASP A 122 6.83 -1.69 -0.27
C ASP A 122 6.05 -0.41 -0.56
N PHE A 123 4.72 -0.49 -0.54
CA PHE A 123 3.86 0.68 -0.63
C PHE A 123 4.10 1.68 0.52
N ALA A 124 4.12 1.20 1.77
CA ALA A 124 4.35 2.03 2.94
C ALA A 124 5.73 2.73 2.88
N ASP A 125 6.78 1.99 2.54
CA ASP A 125 8.14 2.52 2.40
C ASP A 125 8.20 3.61 1.31
N THR A 126 7.55 3.38 0.17
CA THR A 126 7.45 4.36 -0.92
C THR A 126 6.72 5.62 -0.46
N LEU A 127 5.55 5.45 0.18
CA LEU A 127 4.74 6.55 0.68
C LEU A 127 5.51 7.40 1.70
N PHE A 128 6.08 6.78 2.72
CA PHE A 128 6.74 7.50 3.81
C PHE A 128 8.02 8.19 3.35
N ARG A 129 8.84 7.54 2.51
CA ARG A 129 10.01 8.20 1.91
C ARG A 129 9.62 9.40 1.06
N THR A 130 8.51 9.31 0.32
CA THR A 130 7.98 10.45 -0.45
C THR A 130 7.55 11.57 0.48
N CYS A 131 6.73 11.29 1.50
CA CYS A 131 6.29 12.29 2.47
C CYS A 131 7.44 12.96 3.23
N LEU A 132 8.48 12.22 3.60
CA LEU A 132 9.63 12.76 4.34
C LEU A 132 10.55 13.62 3.47
N ARG A 133 10.57 13.39 2.16
CA ARG A 133 11.36 14.16 1.18
C ARG A 133 10.59 15.34 0.60
N ASP A 134 9.26 15.34 0.69
CA ASP A 134 8.41 16.40 0.14
C ASP A 134 8.44 17.67 1.04
N PRO A 135 9.00 18.79 0.57
CA PRO A 135 9.03 20.05 1.33
C PRO A 135 7.64 20.58 1.67
N ALA A 136 6.62 20.31 0.84
CA ALA A 136 5.25 20.71 1.09
C ALA A 136 4.59 19.90 2.21
N TYR A 137 5.03 18.67 2.44
CA TYR A 137 4.58 17.85 3.56
C TYR A 137 5.31 18.22 4.87
N ARG A 138 6.56 18.67 4.76
CA ARG A 138 7.39 19.27 5.83
C ARG A 138 7.03 20.73 6.14
N THR A 139 5.74 21.07 6.17
CA THR A 139 5.28 22.44 6.47
C THR A 139 5.87 22.97 7.78
N ARG A 140 6.15 24.27 7.85
CA ARG A 140 6.67 24.90 9.06
C ARG A 140 5.64 24.90 10.19
N VAL A 141 6.06 24.59 11.41
CA VAL A 141 5.25 24.81 12.62
C VAL A 141 5.08 26.32 12.80
N PHE A 142 3.83 26.79 12.86
CA PHE A 142 3.48 28.22 12.93
C PHE A 142 4.07 29.11 11.81
N GLY A 143 4.45 28.54 10.66
CA GLY A 143 5.10 29.30 9.58
C GLY A 143 6.56 29.70 9.86
N LEU A 144 7.10 29.34 11.03
CA LEU A 144 8.36 29.89 11.55
C LEU A 144 9.48 28.85 11.67
N LEU A 145 9.17 27.61 12.06
CA LEU A 145 10.18 26.56 12.30
C LEU A 145 10.01 25.39 11.33
N PRO A 146 11.07 24.91 10.67
CA PRO A 146 10.99 23.66 9.90
C PRO A 146 10.58 22.52 10.83
N MET A 147 9.60 21.70 10.41
CA MET A 147 9.28 20.48 11.15
C MET A 147 10.50 19.55 11.17
N SER A 148 10.81 19.00 12.34
CA SER A 148 11.78 17.90 12.45
C SER A 148 11.23 16.64 11.76
N ASP A 149 12.11 15.68 11.51
CA ASP A 149 11.71 14.38 10.97
C ASP A 149 10.74 13.66 11.91
N GLU A 150 10.95 13.78 13.22
CA GLU A 150 10.07 13.22 14.27
C GLU A 150 8.67 13.83 14.20
N MET A 151 8.55 15.15 14.07
CA MET A 151 7.25 15.82 13.94
C MET A 151 6.52 15.42 12.65
N THR A 152 7.26 15.28 11.55
CA THR A 152 6.73 14.84 10.27
C THR A 152 6.22 13.40 10.38
N ALA A 153 6.97 12.54 11.08
CA ALA A 153 6.60 11.16 11.29
C ALA A 153 5.41 11.00 12.25
N ASP A 154 5.29 11.83 13.28
CA ASP A 154 4.11 11.89 14.15
C ASP A 154 2.85 12.28 13.36
N ARG A 155 2.97 13.24 12.43
CA ARG A 155 1.89 13.61 11.51
C ARG A 155 1.48 12.44 10.63
N ILE A 156 2.44 11.75 10.01
CA ILE A 156 2.18 10.56 9.19
C ILE A 156 1.49 9.47 10.04
N ARG A 157 1.95 9.25 11.29
CA ARG A 157 1.35 8.27 12.20
C ARG A 157 -0.10 8.62 12.50
N GLY A 158 -0.38 9.90 12.76
CA GLY A 158 -1.75 10.41 12.94
C GLY A 158 -2.62 10.13 11.72
N GLU A 159 -2.11 10.43 10.52
CA GLU A 159 -2.83 10.18 9.26
C GLU A 159 -3.09 8.68 9.03
N VAL A 160 -2.10 7.81 9.21
CA VAL A 160 -2.27 6.35 9.11
C VAL A 160 -3.35 5.84 10.06
N ARG A 161 -3.38 6.31 11.32
CA ARG A 161 -4.41 5.94 12.29
C ARG A 161 -5.79 6.46 11.90
N GLN A 162 -5.88 7.69 11.41
CA GLN A 162 -7.14 8.25 10.92
C GLN A 162 -7.72 7.40 9.79
N LEU A 163 -6.90 6.99 8.81
CA LEU A 163 -7.39 6.30 7.62
C LEU A 163 -7.64 4.81 7.83
N PHE A 164 -6.85 4.14 8.66
CA PHE A 164 -6.91 2.67 8.82
C PHE A 164 -7.39 2.20 10.20
N ARG A 165 -7.73 3.12 11.12
CA ARG A 165 -8.37 2.79 12.40
C ARG A 165 -9.65 3.58 12.65
N GLU A 166 -9.61 4.91 12.51
CA GLU A 166 -10.76 5.77 12.83
C GLU A 166 -11.82 5.79 11.73
N LEU A 167 -11.42 5.97 10.47
CA LEU A 167 -12.34 5.92 9.32
C LEU A 167 -13.07 4.57 9.22
N PRO A 168 -12.39 3.40 9.29
CA PRO A 168 -13.07 2.12 9.29
C PRO A 168 -13.98 1.95 10.52
N ALA A 169 -13.63 2.54 11.67
CA ALA A 169 -14.46 2.48 12.87
C ALA A 169 -15.82 3.14 12.71
N ARG A 170 -15.94 4.16 11.85
CA ARG A 170 -17.23 4.76 11.49
C ARG A 170 -18.19 3.76 10.84
N PHE A 171 -17.69 2.62 10.36
CA PHE A 171 -18.45 1.59 9.66
C PHE A 171 -18.32 0.17 10.25
N SER A 172 -17.68 0.05 11.42
CA SER A 172 -17.37 -1.23 12.07
C SER A 172 -16.46 -2.15 11.23
N LEU A 173 -15.45 -1.58 10.55
CA LEU A 173 -14.52 -2.27 9.64
C LEU A 173 -13.07 -2.30 10.14
N GLN A 174 -12.85 -2.14 11.45
CA GLN A 174 -11.50 -2.04 12.03
C GLN A 174 -10.74 -3.36 11.98
N ARG A 175 -11.45 -4.50 12.02
CA ARG A 175 -10.83 -5.82 12.04
C ARG A 175 -10.18 -6.13 10.70
N GLU A 176 -10.89 -5.82 9.62
CA GLU A 176 -10.52 -6.11 8.25
C GLU A 176 -9.33 -5.25 7.80
N THR A 177 -9.19 -4.05 8.39
CA THR A 177 -8.10 -3.10 8.10
C THR A 177 -6.86 -3.30 8.99
N ALA A 178 -6.97 -4.05 10.09
CA ALA A 178 -5.90 -4.25 11.06
C ALA A 178 -4.60 -4.83 10.46
N PRO A 179 -4.62 -5.80 9.53
CA PRO A 179 -3.39 -6.33 8.94
C PRO A 179 -2.57 -5.27 8.21
N LEU A 180 -3.23 -4.42 7.41
CA LEU A 180 -2.59 -3.32 6.70
C LEU A 180 -2.11 -2.24 7.67
N LEU A 181 -2.93 -1.86 8.66
CA LEU A 181 -2.51 -0.89 9.69
C LEU A 181 -1.22 -1.33 10.40
N SER A 182 -1.12 -2.62 10.76
CA SER A 182 0.08 -3.19 11.37
C SER A 182 1.31 -3.04 10.48
N VAL A 183 1.19 -3.26 9.16
CA VAL A 183 2.31 -3.05 8.23
C VAL A 183 2.70 -1.58 8.18
N MET A 184 1.73 -0.67 8.08
CA MET A 184 2.00 0.77 8.00
C MET A 184 2.71 1.28 9.27
N GLU A 185 2.28 0.83 10.46
CA GLU A 185 2.92 1.21 11.72
C GLU A 185 4.33 0.61 11.87
N GLU A 186 4.55 -0.65 11.47
CA GLU A 186 5.88 -1.29 11.45
C GLU A 186 6.85 -0.52 10.55
N ARG A 187 6.44 -0.20 9.32
CA ARG A 187 7.29 0.48 8.35
C ARG A 187 7.57 1.92 8.74
N LEU A 188 6.59 2.63 9.29
CA LEU A 188 6.80 3.98 9.79
C LEU A 188 7.81 3.99 10.93
N ALA A 189 7.75 3.05 11.86
CA ALA A 189 8.72 2.93 12.95
C ALA A 189 10.14 2.66 12.42
N ALA A 190 10.27 1.79 11.41
CA ALA A 190 11.56 1.48 10.79
C ALA A 190 12.21 2.70 10.11
N VAL A 191 11.41 3.59 9.51
CA VAL A 191 11.90 4.81 8.84
C VAL A 191 12.30 5.91 9.83
N ILE A 192 11.71 5.94 11.03
CA ILE A 192 12.08 6.91 12.08
C ILE A 192 13.33 6.45 12.86
N GLY A 193 13.50 5.14 13.05
CA GLY A 193 14.62 4.57 13.77
C GLY A 193 15.91 4.38 12.95
N SER A 194 15.87 4.68 11.65
CA SER A 194 17.00 4.61 10.70
C SER A 194 17.70 5.95 10.54
#